data_AF-A0A2T5JZS7-F1
#
_entry.id   AF-A0A2T5JZS7-F1
#
_cell.length_a   1.000
_cell.length_b   1.000
_cell.length_c   1.000
_cell.angle_alpha   90.00
_cell.angle_beta   90.00
_cell.angle_gamma   90.00
#
_symmetry.space_group_name_H-M   'P 1'
#
loop_
_entity.id
_entity.type
_entity.pdbx_description
1 polymer ?
#
loop_
_entity_poly.entity_id
_entity_poly.type
_entity_poly.pdbx_seq_one_letter_code
_entity_poly.pdbx_strand_id
1 'polypeptide(L)'
;MNKTITTLLAAVGIAASAPALAVTVGGVDFGTLGGAPSRTHLETATLAQTFVNGNGQNATAYGFITTVNGDNTYCSDGSGNCGLYYVAQFNNSQNFSSSYVEFTSSTVSVFFSNSAPINLLVQDSPTNVATIQGLNGGNPWATLTGHNNLGGAADPSAVLNGVGLFTGTTLSGSGFGLFDVSGPGDVNVINFLNANGILDSAGNPTDIALTSSFNNFVLNPMDLANGFAGGCANGTAAAGAWCYQGTANLRGSTEIPEPGMLALVGIGLLGFGAASRRRKA
;
A
#
# COMPACT_ATOMS: atom_id res chain seq x y z
N MET A 1 -11.11 70.36 -24.07
CA MET A 1 -11.88 69.40 -24.90
C MET A 1 -10.86 68.76 -25.84
N ASN A 2 -10.55 67.46 -25.86
CA ASN A 2 -11.27 66.25 -25.48
C ASN A 2 -10.38 65.30 -24.67
N LYS A 3 -10.93 64.73 -23.60
CA LYS A 3 -10.34 63.63 -22.83
C LYS A 3 -10.94 62.33 -23.37
N THR A 4 -10.10 61.38 -23.78
CA THR A 4 -10.49 59.97 -23.95
C THR A 4 -9.37 59.12 -23.37
N ILE A 5 -9.47 58.82 -22.08
CA ILE A 5 -8.69 57.78 -21.41
C ILE A 5 -9.57 56.54 -21.41
N THR A 6 -9.21 55.58 -22.25
CA THR A 6 -9.82 54.25 -22.32
C THR A 6 -9.27 53.41 -21.18
N THR A 7 -10.07 53.18 -20.13
CA THR A 7 -9.75 52.24 -19.05
C THR A 7 -9.96 50.80 -19.56
N LEU A 8 -8.86 50.11 -19.83
CA LEU A 8 -8.84 48.68 -20.13
C LEU A 8 -9.13 47.91 -18.83
N LEU A 9 -10.22 47.13 -18.83
CA LEU A 9 -10.54 46.20 -17.75
C LEU A 9 -9.38 45.23 -17.52
N ALA A 10 -8.76 45.30 -16.33
CA ALA A 10 -8.00 44.19 -15.80
C ALA A 10 -8.99 43.20 -15.19
N ALA A 11 -9.36 42.18 -15.97
CA ALA A 11 -10.06 41.03 -15.41
C ALA A 11 -9.10 40.33 -14.43
N VAL A 12 -9.38 40.50 -13.14
CA VAL A 12 -8.77 39.71 -12.07
C VAL A 12 -9.18 38.26 -12.34
N GLY A 13 -8.26 37.49 -12.92
CA GLY A 13 -8.38 36.04 -12.97
C GLY A 13 -8.31 35.50 -11.56
N ILE A 14 -9.46 35.40 -10.90
CA ILE A 14 -9.62 34.56 -9.72
C ILE A 14 -9.43 33.14 -10.23
N ALA A 15 -8.22 32.62 -10.11
CA ALA A 15 -7.99 31.18 -10.16
C ALA A 15 -8.79 30.60 -9.00
N ALA A 16 -10.00 30.13 -9.29
CA ALA A 16 -10.77 29.33 -8.36
C ALA A 16 -9.94 28.07 -8.09
N SER A 17 -9.26 28.04 -6.95
CA SER A 17 -8.79 26.80 -6.34
C SER A 17 -10.05 25.99 -6.05
N ALA A 18 -10.44 25.12 -6.98
CA ALA A 18 -11.48 24.14 -6.71
C ALA A 18 -11.00 23.31 -5.50
N PRO A 19 -11.84 23.09 -4.48
CA PRO A 19 -11.49 22.14 -3.43
C PRO A 19 -11.21 20.79 -4.10
N ALA A 20 -10.10 20.15 -3.75
CA ALA A 20 -9.75 18.83 -4.26
C ALA A 20 -10.95 17.90 -4.00
N LEU A 21 -11.56 17.39 -5.09
CA LEU A 21 -12.66 16.45 -5.00
C LEU A 21 -12.12 15.12 -4.44
N ALA A 22 -12.91 14.48 -3.58
CA ALA A 22 -12.60 13.14 -3.08
C ALA A 22 -12.51 12.17 -4.26
N VAL A 23 -11.50 11.30 -4.25
CA VAL A 23 -11.26 10.31 -5.31
C VAL A 23 -11.75 8.95 -4.86
N THR A 24 -12.81 8.47 -5.51
CA THR A 24 -13.34 7.13 -5.29
C THR A 24 -12.91 6.20 -6.40
N VAL A 25 -12.29 5.06 -6.06
CA VAL A 25 -11.87 4.03 -7.02
C VAL A 25 -12.25 2.65 -6.46
N GLY A 26 -12.96 1.85 -7.27
CA GLY A 26 -13.32 0.47 -6.90
C GLY A 26 -14.10 0.35 -5.58
N GLY A 27 -14.97 1.32 -5.26
CA GLY A 27 -15.77 1.34 -4.03
C GLY A 27 -15.05 1.87 -2.78
N VAL A 28 -13.81 2.36 -2.94
CA VAL A 28 -12.98 2.91 -1.87
C VAL A 28 -12.78 4.40 -2.10
N ASP A 29 -13.04 5.22 -1.09
CA ASP A 29 -12.73 6.64 -1.06
C ASP A 29 -11.32 6.87 -0.51
N PHE A 30 -10.45 7.44 -1.35
CA PHE A 30 -9.09 7.85 -0.97
C PHE A 30 -9.06 9.30 -0.45
N GLY A 31 -10.22 9.95 -0.36
CA GLY A 31 -10.40 11.31 0.10
C GLY A 31 -9.73 12.33 -0.81
N THR A 32 -9.60 13.56 -0.30
CA THR A 32 -8.91 14.66 -0.99
C THR A 32 -7.41 14.41 -1.15
N LEU A 33 -6.84 13.54 -0.31
CA LEU A 33 -5.46 13.07 -0.42
C LEU A 33 -5.27 12.14 -1.62
N GLY A 34 -6.30 11.39 -2.01
CA GLY A 34 -6.33 10.50 -3.17
C GLY A 34 -6.32 11.18 -4.54
N GLY A 35 -6.46 12.51 -4.59
CA GLY A 35 -6.32 13.31 -5.83
C GLY A 35 -4.98 13.13 -6.54
N ALA A 36 -3.99 12.59 -5.84
CA ALA A 36 -2.69 12.23 -6.36
C ALA A 36 -2.35 10.79 -5.94
N PRO A 37 -2.16 9.85 -6.88
CA PRO A 37 -1.82 8.46 -6.55
C PRO A 37 -0.50 8.32 -5.77
N SER A 38 0.37 9.35 -5.76
CA SER A 38 1.54 9.49 -4.87
C SER A 38 1.25 9.49 -3.38
N ARG A 39 0.00 9.69 -2.99
CA ARG A 39 -0.39 9.83 -1.59
C ARG A 39 -1.23 8.66 -1.13
N THR A 40 -1.26 7.58 -1.91
CA THR A 40 -1.92 6.34 -1.53
C THR A 40 -1.15 5.68 -0.40
N HIS A 41 -1.84 5.50 0.71
CA HIS A 41 -1.30 4.93 1.92
C HIS A 41 -2.36 4.01 2.50
N LEU A 42 -2.07 2.71 2.57
CA LEU A 42 -2.94 1.71 3.18
C LEU A 42 -2.27 1.23 4.47
N GLU A 43 -2.95 1.41 5.61
CA GLU A 43 -2.56 0.75 6.84
C GLU A 43 -3.31 -0.55 7.04
N THR A 44 -2.60 -1.56 7.51
CA THR A 44 -3.14 -2.92 7.66
C THR A 44 -2.92 -3.45 9.06
N ALA A 45 -3.81 -4.33 9.47
CA ALA A 45 -3.61 -5.24 10.59
C ALA A 45 -3.39 -6.65 10.04
N THR A 46 -2.18 -7.18 10.22
CA THR A 46 -1.85 -8.59 9.97
C THR A 46 -2.35 -9.40 11.14
N LEU A 47 -3.37 -10.22 10.89
CA LEU A 47 -4.01 -11.01 11.93
C LEU A 47 -3.28 -12.32 12.20
N ALA A 48 -2.74 -12.94 11.15
CA ALA A 48 -1.87 -14.09 11.32
C ALA A 48 -0.93 -14.25 10.11
N GLN A 49 0.24 -14.82 10.37
CA GLN A 49 1.20 -15.25 9.35
C GLN A 49 1.86 -16.58 9.77
N THR A 50 2.10 -17.45 8.79
CA THR A 50 2.77 -18.72 9.00
C THR A 50 4.29 -18.57 9.15
N PHE A 51 4.87 -19.45 9.96
CA PHE A 51 6.30 -19.52 10.24
C PHE A 51 7.07 -20.25 9.12
N VAL A 52 8.32 -19.81 8.91
CA VAL A 52 9.33 -20.52 8.12
C VAL A 52 10.56 -20.74 8.98
N ASN A 53 11.21 -21.89 8.85
CA ASN A 53 12.38 -22.30 9.63
C ASN A 53 13.59 -22.72 8.77
N GLY A 54 13.56 -22.40 7.47
CA GLY A 54 14.63 -22.72 6.54
C GLY A 54 14.41 -22.10 5.17
N ASN A 55 15.36 -22.36 4.25
CA ASN A 55 15.27 -21.98 2.84
C ASN A 55 14.31 -22.89 2.07
N GLY A 56 13.79 -22.39 0.94
CA GLY A 56 12.88 -23.11 0.04
C GLY A 56 11.46 -23.28 0.57
N GLN A 57 11.10 -22.54 1.62
CA GLN A 57 9.79 -22.61 2.27
C GLN A 57 8.92 -21.41 1.87
N ASN A 58 7.61 -21.56 2.08
CA ASN A 58 6.64 -20.52 1.79
C ASN A 58 5.98 -20.06 3.10
N ALA A 59 5.54 -18.82 3.11
CA ALA A 59 4.71 -18.26 4.15
C ALA A 59 3.42 -17.68 3.57
N THR A 60 2.35 -17.73 4.34
CA THR A 60 1.07 -17.08 4.05
C THR A 60 0.74 -16.14 5.19
N ALA A 61 0.22 -14.97 4.87
CA ALA A 61 -0.34 -14.04 5.84
C ALA A 61 -1.72 -13.58 5.39
N TYR A 62 -2.57 -13.16 6.32
CA TYR A 62 -3.81 -12.48 5.99
C TYR A 62 -4.14 -11.41 7.03
N GLY A 63 -5.05 -10.53 6.63
CA GLY A 63 -5.50 -9.46 7.49
C GLY A 63 -6.53 -8.58 6.82
N PHE A 64 -6.67 -7.38 7.35
CA PHE A 64 -7.55 -6.36 6.81
C PHE A 64 -6.87 -4.99 6.79
N ILE A 65 -7.29 -4.15 5.85
CA ILE A 65 -6.87 -2.75 5.76
C ILE A 65 -7.72 -1.96 6.76
N THR A 66 -7.05 -1.37 7.75
CA THR A 66 -7.69 -0.63 8.84
C THR A 66 -8.07 0.78 8.40
N THR A 67 -7.23 1.39 7.56
CA THR A 67 -7.42 2.76 7.08
C THR A 67 -6.84 2.93 5.67
N VAL A 68 -7.43 3.85 4.93
CA VAL A 68 -6.95 4.34 3.63
C VAL A 68 -6.66 5.82 3.79
N ASN A 69 -5.41 6.22 3.60
CA ASN A 69 -4.92 7.58 3.83
C ASN A 69 -5.26 8.11 5.24
N GLY A 70 -5.26 7.23 6.25
CA GLY A 70 -5.65 7.53 7.62
C GLY A 70 -7.16 7.63 7.88
N ASP A 71 -8.01 7.44 6.87
CA ASP A 71 -9.47 7.41 7.01
C ASP A 71 -9.94 5.97 7.30
N ASN A 72 -10.73 5.79 8.36
CA ASN A 72 -11.35 4.50 8.74
C ASN A 72 -12.79 4.36 8.23
N THR A 73 -13.30 5.36 7.52
CA THR A 73 -14.60 5.41 6.84
C THR A 73 -14.44 5.42 5.32
N TYR A 74 -13.36 4.81 4.82
CA TYR A 74 -12.93 4.77 3.42
C TYR A 74 -13.91 4.10 2.44
N CYS A 75 -15.12 3.73 2.87
CA CYS A 75 -16.15 3.20 2.00
C CYS A 75 -16.78 4.32 1.18
N SER A 76 -16.89 4.14 -0.14
CA SER A 76 -17.40 5.18 -1.04
C SER A 76 -18.83 5.64 -0.78
N ASP A 77 -19.62 4.81 -0.10
CA ASP A 77 -21.00 5.12 0.29
C ASP A 77 -21.11 5.86 1.62
N GLY A 78 -19.97 6.15 2.28
CA GLY A 78 -19.88 6.79 3.59
C GLY A 78 -20.49 5.96 4.73
N SER A 79 -20.86 4.70 4.48
CA SER A 79 -21.67 3.91 5.41
C SER A 79 -20.84 3.10 6.42
N GLY A 80 -19.53 2.98 6.19
CA GLY A 80 -18.65 2.09 6.94
C GLY A 80 -18.96 0.59 6.75
N ASN A 81 -19.91 0.24 5.87
CA ASN A 81 -20.34 -1.13 5.60
C ASN A 81 -19.60 -1.72 4.40
N CYS A 82 -18.30 -1.49 4.34
CA CYS A 82 -17.41 -2.16 3.42
C CYS A 82 -16.12 -2.54 4.15
N GLY A 83 -15.30 -3.39 3.54
CA GLY A 83 -14.00 -3.71 4.09
C GLY A 83 -13.05 -4.21 3.02
N LEU A 84 -11.78 -3.88 3.19
CA LEU A 84 -10.69 -4.41 2.39
C LEU A 84 -9.92 -5.45 3.22
N TYR A 85 -9.75 -6.63 2.65
CA TYR A 85 -9.04 -7.76 3.24
C TYR A 85 -7.88 -8.13 2.36
N TYR A 86 -6.88 -8.82 2.88
CA TYR A 86 -5.79 -9.32 2.04
C TYR A 86 -5.36 -10.71 2.43
N VAL A 87 -4.83 -11.42 1.44
CA VAL A 87 -4.01 -12.61 1.61
C VAL A 87 -2.69 -12.36 0.91
N ALA A 88 -1.61 -12.47 1.67
CA ALA A 88 -0.25 -12.39 1.18
C ALA A 88 0.38 -13.78 1.11
N GLN A 89 1.04 -14.09 0.01
CA GLN A 89 1.87 -15.27 -0.17
C GLN A 89 3.31 -14.84 -0.37
N PHE A 90 4.22 -15.44 0.39
CA PHE A 90 5.65 -15.26 0.28
C PHE A 90 6.25 -16.61 -0.07
N ASN A 91 6.91 -16.71 -1.21
CA ASN A 91 7.36 -17.97 -1.77
C ASN A 91 8.88 -18.00 -1.87
N ASN A 92 9.43 -19.21 -1.75
CA ASN A 92 10.85 -19.51 -1.91
C ASN A 92 11.73 -18.68 -0.97
N SER A 93 11.63 -18.96 0.33
CA SER A 93 12.52 -18.35 1.33
C SER A 93 13.98 -18.61 0.99
N GLN A 94 14.84 -17.63 1.22
CA GLN A 94 16.29 -17.75 1.02
C GLN A 94 17.05 -16.94 2.07
N ASN A 95 18.37 -17.14 2.11
CA ASN A 95 19.27 -16.48 3.06
C ASN A 95 18.77 -16.56 4.51
N PHE A 96 18.07 -17.65 4.84
CA PHE A 96 17.44 -17.84 6.14
C PHE A 96 18.50 -17.99 7.23
N SER A 97 18.27 -17.31 8.34
CA SER A 97 19.01 -17.44 9.59
C SER A 97 18.07 -17.23 10.79
N SER A 98 18.62 -17.30 12.00
CA SER A 98 17.84 -17.07 13.22
C SER A 98 17.23 -15.66 13.35
N SER A 99 17.72 -14.69 12.56
CA SER A 99 17.31 -13.28 12.66
C SER A 99 16.99 -12.65 11.31
N TYR A 100 17.02 -13.41 10.21
CA TYR A 100 16.87 -12.87 8.87
C TYR A 100 16.25 -13.88 7.91
N VAL A 101 15.43 -13.40 6.99
CA VAL A 101 14.87 -14.18 5.89
C VAL A 101 14.58 -13.28 4.70
N GLU A 102 14.73 -13.81 3.50
CA GLU A 102 14.28 -13.19 2.26
C GLU A 102 13.30 -14.11 1.54
N PHE A 103 12.48 -13.53 0.66
CA PHE A 103 11.65 -14.25 -0.29
C PHE A 103 11.91 -13.72 -1.70
N THR A 104 11.94 -14.64 -2.67
CA THR A 104 12.18 -14.30 -4.09
C THR A 104 10.90 -14.08 -4.90
N SER A 105 9.75 -14.42 -4.32
CA SER A 105 8.45 -14.15 -4.90
C SER A 105 7.47 -13.79 -3.80
N SER A 106 6.67 -12.76 -4.02
CA SER A 106 5.60 -12.37 -3.13
C SER A 106 4.39 -11.88 -3.92
N THR A 107 3.20 -12.16 -3.39
CA THR A 107 1.95 -11.65 -3.94
C THR A 107 1.04 -11.25 -2.80
N VAL A 108 0.48 -10.04 -2.85
CA VAL A 108 -0.55 -9.58 -1.92
C VAL A 108 -1.81 -9.35 -2.73
N SER A 109 -2.79 -10.23 -2.55
CA SER A 109 -4.12 -10.08 -3.16
C SER A 109 -5.05 -9.40 -2.18
N VAL A 110 -5.56 -8.24 -2.56
CA VAL A 110 -6.53 -7.47 -1.77
C VAL A 110 -7.93 -7.78 -2.28
N PHE A 111 -8.88 -7.99 -1.39
CA PHE A 111 -10.26 -8.32 -1.68
C PHE A 111 -11.19 -7.29 -1.03
N PHE A 112 -12.17 -6.84 -1.80
CA PHE A 112 -13.19 -5.90 -1.33
C PHE A 112 -14.44 -6.64 -0.87
N SER A 113 -15.10 -6.15 0.17
CA SER A 113 -16.44 -6.57 0.58
C SER A 113 -17.31 -5.32 0.68
N ASN A 114 -18.50 -5.35 0.07
CA ASN A 114 -19.52 -4.31 0.19
C ASN A 114 -20.52 -4.59 1.33
N SER A 115 -20.12 -5.42 2.28
CA SER A 115 -20.93 -5.84 3.42
C SER A 115 -20.23 -5.44 4.73
N ALA A 116 -20.97 -5.56 5.83
CA ALA A 116 -20.44 -5.31 7.17
C ALA A 116 -19.10 -6.07 7.42
N PRO A 117 -18.15 -5.47 8.17
CA PRO A 117 -16.86 -6.10 8.43
C PRO A 117 -16.98 -7.50 9.03
N ILE A 118 -16.18 -8.43 8.52
CA ILE A 118 -16.09 -9.82 8.97
C ILE A 118 -15.18 -9.84 10.20
N ASN A 119 -15.68 -10.39 11.30
CA ASN A 119 -14.84 -10.66 12.45
C ASN A 119 -13.98 -11.90 12.18
N LEU A 120 -12.70 -11.70 11.84
CA LEU A 120 -11.76 -12.78 11.55
C LEU A 120 -11.19 -13.46 12.81
N LEU A 121 -11.49 -12.96 14.02
CA LEU A 121 -10.98 -13.51 15.28
C LEU A 121 -11.84 -14.64 15.85
N VAL A 122 -12.98 -14.95 15.21
CA VAL A 122 -13.88 -16.05 15.63
C VAL A 122 -13.69 -17.32 14.80
N GLN A 123 -12.71 -17.32 13.89
CA GLN A 123 -12.38 -18.42 12.99
C GLN A 123 -10.88 -18.69 12.99
N ASP A 124 -10.48 -19.91 12.64
CA ASP A 124 -9.06 -20.24 12.43
C ASP A 124 -8.52 -19.62 11.14
N SER A 125 -7.19 -19.52 11.09
CA SER A 125 -6.45 -18.90 10.00
C SER A 125 -6.72 -19.54 8.62
N PRO A 126 -6.72 -20.88 8.45
CA PRO A 126 -7.09 -21.49 7.17
C PRO A 126 -8.51 -21.12 6.71
N THR A 127 -9.49 -21.10 7.61
CA THR A 127 -10.87 -20.71 7.30
C THR A 127 -10.96 -19.23 6.93
N ASN A 128 -10.22 -18.36 7.61
CA ASN A 128 -10.15 -16.94 7.28
C ASN A 128 -9.57 -16.69 5.89
N VAL A 129 -8.46 -17.37 5.54
CA VAL A 129 -7.86 -17.29 4.20
C VAL A 129 -8.88 -17.69 3.13
N ALA A 130 -9.56 -18.82 3.31
CA ALA A 130 -10.60 -19.28 2.38
C ALA A 130 -11.78 -18.30 2.29
N THR A 131 -12.20 -17.73 3.41
CA THR A 131 -13.28 -16.73 3.46
C THR A 131 -12.90 -15.47 2.67
N ILE A 132 -11.71 -14.93 2.90
CA ILE A 132 -11.21 -13.73 2.21
C ILE A 132 -11.07 -14.01 0.71
N GLN A 133 -10.47 -15.14 0.33
CA GLN A 133 -10.33 -15.53 -1.07
C GLN A 133 -11.66 -15.82 -1.75
N GLY A 134 -12.73 -16.12 -1.00
CA GLY A 134 -14.08 -16.28 -1.54
C GLY A 134 -14.80 -14.97 -1.85
N LEU A 135 -14.32 -13.84 -1.34
CA LEU A 135 -14.92 -12.52 -1.59
C LEU A 135 -14.88 -12.18 -3.08
N ASN A 136 -15.90 -11.45 -3.54
CA ASN A 136 -16.11 -11.09 -4.96
C ASN A 136 -16.00 -12.27 -5.94
N GLY A 137 -16.43 -13.46 -5.50
CA GLY A 137 -16.40 -14.67 -6.32
C GLY A 137 -14.99 -15.14 -6.67
N GLY A 138 -13.99 -14.85 -5.83
CA GLY A 138 -12.60 -15.22 -6.08
C GLY A 138 -11.75 -14.15 -6.73
N ASN A 139 -12.35 -13.02 -7.13
CA ASN A 139 -11.64 -11.97 -7.85
C ASN A 139 -11.06 -10.93 -6.88
N PRO A 140 -9.74 -10.71 -6.87
CA PRO A 140 -9.17 -9.64 -6.07
C PRO A 140 -9.63 -8.26 -6.58
N TRP A 141 -9.63 -7.29 -5.67
CA TRP A 141 -9.79 -5.87 -5.94
C TRP A 141 -8.50 -5.28 -6.54
N ALA A 142 -7.35 -5.65 -5.97
CA ALA A 142 -6.02 -5.36 -6.51
C ALA A 142 -5.05 -6.49 -6.18
N THR A 143 -4.01 -6.65 -6.99
CA THR A 143 -2.91 -7.56 -6.72
C THR A 143 -1.59 -6.80 -6.74
N LEU A 144 -0.80 -6.99 -5.70
CA LEU A 144 0.56 -6.48 -5.57
C LEU A 144 1.53 -7.64 -5.78
N THR A 145 2.49 -7.48 -6.69
CA THR A 145 3.51 -8.48 -7.01
C THR A 145 4.86 -7.97 -6.56
N GLY A 146 5.66 -8.80 -5.89
CA GLY A 146 6.95 -8.41 -5.35
C GLY A 146 7.91 -7.89 -6.43
N HIS A 147 8.53 -6.75 -6.15
CA HIS A 147 9.56 -6.12 -6.97
C HIS A 147 10.94 -6.33 -6.31
N ASN A 148 11.94 -6.70 -7.10
CA ASN A 148 13.24 -7.12 -6.59
C ASN A 148 14.22 -5.94 -6.35
N ASN A 149 15.51 -6.20 -6.19
CA ASN A 149 16.54 -5.17 -5.95
C ASN A 149 16.24 -4.23 -4.77
N LEU A 150 15.86 -4.78 -3.62
CA LEU A 150 15.59 -3.99 -2.40
C LEU A 150 16.80 -3.16 -1.91
N GLY A 151 18.02 -3.58 -2.27
CA GLY A 151 19.27 -2.93 -1.90
C GLY A 151 19.81 -3.35 -0.53
N GLY A 152 20.82 -2.62 -0.07
CA GLY A 152 21.50 -2.91 1.19
C GLY A 152 22.18 -4.29 1.18
N ALA A 153 21.86 -5.12 2.17
CA ALA A 153 22.38 -6.48 2.28
C ALA A 153 21.49 -7.54 1.61
N ALA A 154 20.34 -7.15 1.04
CA ALA A 154 19.42 -8.09 0.41
C ALA A 154 19.98 -8.60 -0.92
N ASP A 155 19.75 -9.88 -1.22
CA ASP A 155 20.06 -10.42 -2.54
C ASP A 155 19.27 -9.67 -3.63
N PRO A 156 19.86 -9.40 -4.83
CA PRO A 156 19.15 -8.71 -5.91
C PRO A 156 17.85 -9.38 -6.37
N SER A 157 17.71 -10.69 -6.14
CA SER A 157 16.48 -11.45 -6.43
C SER A 157 15.43 -11.38 -5.32
N ALA A 158 15.77 -10.89 -4.13
CA ALA A 158 14.82 -10.76 -3.03
C ALA A 158 13.81 -9.66 -3.35
N VAL A 159 12.53 -9.98 -3.17
CA VAL A 159 11.41 -9.04 -3.33
C VAL A 159 10.82 -8.59 -1.99
N LEU A 160 11.13 -9.35 -0.94
CA LEU A 160 10.76 -9.05 0.43
C LEU A 160 11.83 -9.61 1.37
N ASN A 161 12.15 -8.88 2.42
CA ASN A 161 12.99 -9.37 3.51
C ASN A 161 12.36 -9.11 4.87
N GLY A 162 12.83 -9.87 5.87
CA GLY A 162 12.39 -9.78 7.25
C GLY A 162 13.58 -9.91 8.19
N VAL A 163 13.58 -9.09 9.23
CA VAL A 163 14.53 -9.15 10.34
C VAL A 163 13.78 -9.45 11.63
N GLY A 164 14.37 -10.29 12.49
CA GLY A 164 13.78 -10.68 13.76
C GLY A 164 14.78 -10.63 14.89
N LEU A 165 14.31 -10.30 16.10
CA LEU A 165 15.06 -10.33 17.34
C LEU A 165 14.18 -10.77 18.51
N PHE A 166 14.77 -11.45 19.48
CA PHE A 166 14.05 -11.81 20.69
C PHE A 166 13.86 -10.59 21.61
N THR A 167 12.62 -10.27 21.91
CA THR A 167 12.20 -9.32 22.95
C THR A 167 11.69 -10.12 24.15
N GLY A 168 12.61 -10.49 25.05
CA GLY A 168 12.32 -11.45 26.12
C GLY A 168 12.14 -12.86 25.56
N THR A 169 11.00 -13.49 25.83
CA THR A 169 10.66 -14.84 25.31
C THR A 169 9.91 -14.82 23.98
N THR A 170 9.73 -13.64 23.39
CA THR A 170 8.95 -13.43 22.17
C THR A 170 9.86 -13.02 21.03
N LEU A 171 9.58 -13.46 19.82
CA LEU A 171 10.25 -13.01 18.61
C LEU A 171 9.46 -11.84 18.05
N SER A 172 10.13 -10.69 17.92
CA SER A 172 9.60 -9.49 17.29
C SER A 172 10.45 -9.13 16.08
N GLY A 173 9.88 -8.42 15.12
CA GLY A 173 10.66 -8.02 13.96
C GLY A 173 9.98 -7.03 13.04
N SER A 174 10.66 -6.79 11.93
CA SER A 174 10.21 -5.91 10.86
C SER A 174 10.43 -6.57 9.51
N GLY A 175 9.63 -6.18 8.52
CA GLY A 175 9.83 -6.59 7.14
C GLY A 175 9.73 -5.43 6.18
N PHE A 176 10.46 -5.53 5.07
CA PHE A 176 10.52 -4.53 4.02
C PHE A 176 10.33 -5.20 2.66
N GLY A 177 9.67 -4.50 1.75
CA GLY A 177 9.47 -4.99 0.38
C GLY A 177 9.07 -3.86 -0.55
N LEU A 178 9.23 -4.11 -1.84
CA LEU A 178 8.74 -3.27 -2.92
C LEU A 178 7.76 -4.10 -3.74
N PHE A 179 6.75 -3.44 -4.32
CA PHE A 179 5.70 -4.10 -5.08
C PHE A 179 5.33 -3.32 -6.32
N ASP A 180 5.04 -4.06 -7.38
CA ASP A 180 4.34 -3.58 -8.57
C ASP A 180 2.86 -3.94 -8.48
N VAL A 181 1.99 -3.03 -8.87
CA VAL A 181 0.56 -3.25 -8.96
C VAL A 181 0.26 -3.84 -10.33
N SER A 182 0.09 -5.16 -10.36
CA SER A 182 -0.15 -5.90 -11.59
C SER A 182 -0.87 -7.22 -11.30
N GLY A 183 -1.52 -7.77 -12.33
CA GLY A 183 -2.24 -9.05 -12.24
C GLY A 183 -3.76 -8.88 -12.17
N PRO A 184 -4.49 -9.88 -11.65
CA PRO A 184 -5.95 -9.81 -11.55
C PRO A 184 -6.38 -8.70 -10.58
N GLY A 185 -7.47 -8.02 -10.91
CA GLY A 185 -7.97 -6.90 -10.12
C GLY A 185 -8.99 -6.06 -10.88
N ASP A 186 -9.58 -5.08 -10.22
CA ASP A 186 -10.33 -4.02 -10.89
C ASP A 186 -9.34 -3.14 -11.67
N VAL A 187 -9.57 -3.01 -12.98
CA VAL A 187 -8.66 -2.26 -13.86
C VAL A 187 -8.48 -0.80 -13.44
N ASN A 188 -9.53 -0.16 -12.90
CA ASN A 188 -9.45 1.23 -12.46
C ASN A 188 -8.59 1.35 -11.20
N VAL A 189 -8.72 0.37 -10.30
CA VAL A 189 -7.90 0.29 -9.09
C VAL A 189 -6.44 0.05 -9.44
N ILE A 190 -6.17 -0.91 -10.32
CA ILE A 190 -4.82 -1.21 -10.79
C ILE A 190 -4.18 0.05 -11.39
N ASN A 191 -4.87 0.71 -12.32
CA ASN A 191 -4.35 1.92 -12.95
C ASN A 191 -4.14 3.08 -11.96
N PHE A 192 -4.97 3.16 -10.92
CA PHE A 192 -4.84 4.19 -9.90
C PHE A 192 -3.64 3.94 -8.98
N LEU A 193 -3.40 2.70 -8.58
CA LEU A 193 -2.30 2.34 -7.67
C LEU A 193 -0.95 2.19 -8.38
N ASN A 194 -0.94 1.96 -9.71
CA ASN A 194 0.26 1.83 -10.53
C ASN A 194 0.92 3.20 -10.78
N ALA A 195 1.67 3.64 -9.78
CA ALA A 195 2.22 4.98 -9.63
C ALA A 195 3.66 5.12 -10.18
N ASN A 196 4.46 4.03 -10.21
CA ASN A 196 5.84 4.00 -10.68
C ASN A 196 6.79 5.07 -10.09
N GLY A 197 6.52 5.61 -8.89
CA GLY A 197 7.30 6.72 -8.33
C GLY A 197 8.16 6.36 -7.14
N ILE A 198 8.37 5.08 -6.85
CA ILE A 198 9.37 4.60 -5.89
C ILE A 198 10.45 3.88 -6.68
N LEU A 199 11.70 4.31 -6.55
CA LEU A 199 12.82 3.63 -7.22
C LEU A 199 13.36 2.49 -6.35
N ASP A 200 13.65 1.35 -6.97
CA ASP A 200 14.44 0.27 -6.38
C ASP A 200 15.92 0.71 -6.22
N SER A 201 16.76 -0.17 -5.66
CA SER A 201 18.19 0.14 -5.49
C SER A 201 19.01 0.17 -6.79
N ALA A 202 18.45 -0.35 -7.89
CA ALA A 202 19.03 -0.31 -9.23
C ALA A 202 18.52 0.88 -10.07
N GLY A 203 17.56 1.66 -9.56
CA GLY A 203 16.93 2.79 -10.23
C GLY A 203 15.72 2.46 -11.10
N ASN A 204 15.16 1.24 -11.02
CA ASN A 204 13.92 0.87 -11.70
C ASN A 204 12.70 1.36 -10.89
N PRO A 205 11.64 1.81 -11.57
CA PRO A 205 10.42 2.25 -10.88
C PRO A 205 9.61 1.06 -10.35
N THR A 206 8.95 1.31 -9.22
CA THR A 206 8.03 0.43 -8.51
C THR A 206 6.83 1.26 -8.02
N ASP A 207 5.75 0.59 -7.66
CA ASP A 207 4.50 1.26 -7.30
C ASP A 207 4.34 1.50 -5.80
N ILE A 208 4.65 0.49 -4.98
CA ILE A 208 4.32 0.46 -3.56
C ILE A 208 5.50 -0.04 -2.72
N ALA A 209 5.85 0.70 -1.67
CA ALA A 209 6.75 0.24 -0.62
C ALA A 209 5.98 -0.33 0.57
N LEU A 210 6.45 -1.45 1.09
CA LEU A 210 5.98 -2.09 2.31
C LEU A 210 6.97 -1.86 3.45
N THR A 211 6.42 -1.47 4.59
CA THR A 211 7.06 -1.63 5.90
C THR A 211 6.13 -2.38 6.82
N SER A 212 6.65 -3.36 7.56
CA SER A 212 5.84 -4.18 8.45
C SER A 212 6.52 -4.39 9.79
N SER A 213 5.71 -4.73 10.79
CA SER A 213 6.16 -5.17 12.10
C SER A 213 5.41 -6.45 12.47
N PHE A 214 6.06 -7.34 13.21
CA PHE A 214 5.45 -8.58 13.67
C PHE A 214 5.92 -8.99 15.07
N ASN A 215 5.12 -9.83 15.73
CA ASN A 215 5.45 -10.45 17.01
C ASN A 215 4.64 -11.76 17.21
N ASN A 216 5.10 -12.66 18.08
CA ASN A 216 4.46 -13.95 18.39
C ASN A 216 3.86 -14.06 19.80
N PHE A 217 3.70 -12.96 20.54
CA PHE A 217 3.25 -12.96 21.94
C PHE A 217 1.76 -13.24 22.08
N VAL A 218 0.95 -12.65 21.22
CA VAL A 218 -0.50 -12.86 21.15
C VAL A 218 -0.80 -13.47 19.80
N LEU A 219 -1.49 -14.60 19.81
CA LEU A 219 -1.85 -15.36 18.61
C LEU A 219 -3.38 -15.46 18.51
N ASN A 220 -3.87 -15.84 17.34
CA ASN A 220 -5.31 -16.01 17.13
C ASN A 220 -5.78 -17.14 18.06
N PRO A 221 -6.75 -16.87 18.96
CA PRO A 221 -7.22 -17.88 19.91
C PRO A 221 -7.75 -19.14 19.22
N MET A 222 -8.32 -19.00 18.03
CA MET A 222 -8.83 -20.14 17.26
C MET A 222 -7.71 -21.00 16.69
N ASP A 223 -6.56 -20.41 16.33
CA ASP A 223 -5.38 -21.17 15.90
C ASP A 223 -4.76 -21.94 17.05
N LEU A 224 -4.77 -21.37 18.25
CA LEU A 224 -4.35 -22.07 19.47
C LEU A 224 -5.29 -23.25 19.77
N ALA A 225 -6.60 -23.02 19.73
CA ALA A 225 -7.62 -24.04 20.01
C ALA A 225 -7.60 -25.19 19.00
N ASN A 226 -7.37 -24.87 17.71
CA ASN A 226 -7.39 -25.85 16.62
C ASN A 226 -6.01 -26.43 16.28
N GLY A 227 -4.96 -26.07 17.04
CA GLY A 227 -3.61 -26.62 16.89
C GLY A 227 -2.79 -26.07 15.72
N PHE A 228 -3.23 -24.98 15.09
CA PHE A 228 -2.54 -24.30 14.00
C PHE A 228 -1.37 -23.43 14.45
N ALA A 229 -1.32 -23.06 15.74
CA ALA A 229 -0.25 -22.27 16.36
C ALA A 229 0.73 -23.14 17.20
N GLY A 230 0.82 -24.44 16.89
CA GLY A 230 1.68 -25.38 17.61
C GLY A 230 3.15 -24.97 17.61
N GLY A 231 3.75 -24.85 18.80
CA GLY A 231 5.17 -24.55 18.98
C GLY A 231 5.57 -23.07 18.86
N CYS A 232 4.63 -22.17 18.55
CA CYS A 232 4.92 -20.74 18.36
C CYS A 232 5.42 -20.05 19.64
N ALA A 233 4.96 -20.49 20.81
CA ALA A 233 5.30 -19.88 22.10
C ALA A 233 6.57 -20.45 22.78
N ASN A 234 7.13 -21.56 22.27
CA ASN A 234 8.25 -22.27 22.91
C ASN A 234 9.43 -22.54 21.95
N GLY A 235 9.39 -21.99 20.74
CA GLY A 235 10.45 -22.13 19.75
C GLY A 235 10.51 -23.50 19.05
N THR A 236 9.44 -24.31 19.14
CA THR A 236 9.36 -25.62 18.47
C THR A 236 8.44 -25.62 17.25
N ALA A 237 8.01 -24.43 16.81
CA ALA A 237 7.11 -24.27 15.67
C ALA A 237 7.66 -24.96 14.41
N ALA A 238 6.80 -25.74 13.75
CA ALA A 238 7.07 -26.26 12.42
C ALA A 238 6.79 -25.19 11.36
N ALA A 239 7.42 -25.32 10.19
CA ALA A 239 7.07 -24.49 9.04
C ALA A 239 5.57 -24.64 8.73
N GLY A 240 4.90 -23.53 8.46
CA GLY A 240 3.46 -23.47 8.23
C GLY A 240 2.60 -23.22 9.48
N ALA A 241 3.16 -23.25 10.70
CA ALA A 241 2.43 -22.89 11.92
C ALA A 241 2.14 -21.37 11.97
N TRP A 242 0.94 -20.98 12.37
CA TRP A 242 0.51 -19.58 12.43
C TRP A 242 1.05 -18.89 13.69
N CYS A 243 2.23 -18.29 13.57
CA CYS A 243 3.02 -17.83 14.70
C CYS A 243 3.18 -16.31 14.81
N TYR A 244 2.75 -15.54 13.83
CA TYR A 244 3.01 -14.11 13.83
C TYR A 244 1.75 -13.30 13.63
N GLN A 245 1.66 -12.18 14.33
CA GLN A 245 0.70 -11.11 14.10
C GLN A 245 1.43 -9.78 14.00
N GLY A 246 0.78 -8.75 13.48
CA GLY A 246 1.39 -7.43 13.45
C GLY A 246 0.65 -6.44 12.56
N THR A 247 1.42 -5.53 11.99
CA THR A 247 0.88 -4.47 11.12
C THR A 247 1.79 -4.24 9.95
N ALA A 248 1.21 -3.77 8.86
CA ALA A 248 1.94 -3.35 7.67
C ALA A 248 1.42 -2.02 7.16
N ASN A 249 2.32 -1.28 6.52
CA ASN A 249 2.09 0.01 5.91
C ASN A 249 2.54 -0.07 4.46
N LEU A 250 1.58 0.09 3.55
CA LEU A 250 1.78 0.08 2.10
C LEU A 250 1.64 1.51 1.60
N ARG A 251 2.68 2.05 0.97
CA ARG A 251 2.73 3.44 0.50
C ARG A 251 3.16 3.53 -0.94
N GLY A 252 2.43 4.30 -1.74
CA GLY A 252 2.87 4.70 -3.07
C GLY A 252 3.65 6.02 -3.06
N SER A 253 4.27 6.34 -4.19
CA SER A 253 4.86 7.65 -4.49
C SER A 253 4.72 7.90 -6.00
N THR A 254 4.54 9.16 -6.40
CA THR A 254 4.69 9.68 -7.76
C THR A 254 5.44 10.99 -7.65
N GLU A 255 6.55 11.14 -8.37
CA GLU A 255 6.99 12.49 -8.75
C GLU A 255 5.92 13.03 -9.70
N ILE A 256 5.09 13.96 -9.22
CA ILE A 256 4.29 14.78 -10.11
C ILE A 256 5.26 15.87 -10.60
N PRO A 257 5.60 15.98 -11.90
CA PRO A 257 6.11 17.24 -12.41
C PRO A 257 5.01 18.26 -12.15
N GLU A 258 5.21 19.15 -11.19
CA GLU A 258 4.20 20.11 -10.75
C GLU A 258 3.50 20.72 -11.98
N PRO A 259 2.17 20.50 -12.16
CA PRO A 259 1.47 21.13 -13.25
C PRO A 259 1.35 22.61 -12.89
N GLY A 260 2.20 23.44 -13.50
CA GLY A 260 1.86 24.85 -13.70
C GLY A 260 2.87 25.90 -13.29
N MET A 261 3.93 25.61 -12.53
CA MET A 261 4.92 26.67 -12.23
C MET A 261 5.68 27.10 -13.49
N LEU A 262 6.00 26.17 -14.40
CA LEU A 262 6.60 26.50 -15.71
C LEU A 262 5.61 27.19 -16.66
N ALA A 263 4.31 26.87 -16.59
CA ALA A 263 3.29 27.52 -17.42
C ALA A 263 3.01 28.96 -16.94
N LEU A 264 2.99 29.21 -15.63
CA LEU A 264 2.83 30.55 -15.04
C LEU A 264 4.07 31.43 -15.23
N VAL A 265 5.28 30.86 -15.19
CA VAL A 265 6.50 31.59 -15.57
C VAL A 265 6.50 31.90 -17.06
N GLY A 266 6.03 30.99 -17.92
CA GLY A 266 5.87 31.22 -19.37
C GLY A 266 4.85 32.34 -19.69
N ILE A 267 3.70 32.35 -19.03
CA ILE A 267 2.67 33.40 -19.18
C ILE A 267 3.16 34.72 -18.55
N GLY A 268 3.86 34.67 -17.42
CA GLY A 268 4.49 35.83 -16.77
C GLY A 268 5.53 36.50 -17.68
N LEU A 269 6.40 35.71 -18.32
CA LEU A 269 7.41 36.21 -19.26
C LEU A 269 6.80 36.75 -20.56
N LEU A 270 5.71 36.16 -21.06
CA LEU A 270 4.95 36.71 -22.20
C LEU A 270 4.28 38.04 -21.84
N GLY A 271 3.75 38.18 -20.62
CA GLY A 271 3.21 39.44 -20.09
C GLY A 271 4.26 40.56 -19.99
N PHE A 272 5.45 40.25 -19.46
CA PHE A 272 6.56 41.20 -19.40
C PHE A 272 7.16 41.52 -20.78
N GLY A 273 7.20 40.55 -21.70
CA GLY A 273 7.62 40.74 -23.10
C GLY A 273 6.68 41.68 -23.89
N ALA A 274 5.38 41.56 -23.70
CA ALA A 274 4.39 42.44 -24.32
C ALA A 274 4.38 43.85 -23.69
N ALA A 275 4.60 43.96 -22.37
CA ALA A 275 4.68 45.24 -21.66
C ALA A 275 5.96 46.03 -21.99
N SER A 276 7.09 45.35 -22.24
CA SER A 276 8.36 46.02 -22.60
C SER A 276 8.36 46.59 -24.03
N ARG A 277 7.65 45.97 -24.98
CA ARG A 277 7.50 46.52 -26.35
C ARG A 277 6.59 47.74 -26.44
N ARG A 278 5.62 47.90 -25.52
CA ARG A 278 4.74 49.08 -25.49
C ARG A 278 5.41 50.38 -25.01
N ARG A 279 6.63 50.32 -24.48
CA ARG A 279 7.40 51.53 -24.11
C ARG A 279 8.25 52.11 -25.25
N LYS A 280 8.18 51.56 -26.47
CA LYS A 280 8.96 52.02 -27.63
C LYS A 280 8.13 52.36 -28.88
N ALA A 281 6.82 52.59 -28.73
CA ALA A 281 5.96 53.17 -29.75
C ALA A 281 5.34 54.47 -29.23
#